data_AF-A0A957CFH9-F1
#
_entry.id   AF-A0A957CFH9-F1
#
_cell.length_a   1.000
_cell.length_b   1.000
_cell.length_c   1.000
_cell.angle_alpha   90.00
_cell.angle_beta   90.00
_cell.angle_gamma   90.00
#
_symmetry.space_group_name_H-M   'P 1'
#
loop_
_entity.id
_entity.type
_entity.pdbx_description
1 polymer ?
#
loop_
_entity_poly.entity_id
_entity_poly.type
_entity_poly.pdbx_seq_one_letter_code
_entity_poly.pdbx_strand_id
1 'polypeptide(L)' 'MAGLILACDFGGTKLSAAVVETAVLADADPVWRGHLRRFSPSGANAQTDIETMIGMGRELLVGERPSYIGI' A
#
# COMPACT_ATOMS: atom_id res chain seq x y z
N MET A 1 12.00 16.42 6.35
CA MET A 1 10.86 15.88 5.59
C MET A 1 10.40 14.64 6.30
N ALA A 2 9.10 14.50 6.57
CA ALA A 2 8.56 13.25 7.10
C ALA A 2 8.70 12.16 6.03
N GLY A 3 9.02 10.93 6.44
CA GLY A 3 9.08 9.79 5.53
C GLY A 3 7.68 9.26 5.22
N LEU A 4 7.58 8.43 4.19
CA LEU A 4 6.34 7.70 3.89
C LEU A 4 6.52 6.21 4.17
N ILE A 5 5.47 5.59 4.71
CA ILE A 5 5.34 4.14 4.77
C ILE A 5 4.30 3.73 3.74
N LEU A 6 4.66 2.75 2.90
CA LEU A 6 3.70 1.99 2.10
C LEU A 6 3.42 0.66 2.83
N ALA A 7 2.20 0.48 3.30
CA ALA A 7 1.72 -0.77 3.89
C ALA A 7 0.94 -1.56 2.85
N CYS A 8 1.29 -2.83 2.66
CA CYS A 8 0.69 -3.76 1.71
C CYS A 8 0.09 -4.93 2.48
N ASP A 9 -1.06 -5.44 2.05
CA ASP A 9 -1.70 -6.64 2.59
C ASP A 9 -2.11 -7.55 1.43
N PHE A 10 -1.51 -8.75 1.38
CA PHE A 10 -1.79 -9.79 0.39
C PHE A 10 -2.81 -10.78 0.93
N GLY A 11 -4.10 -10.45 0.80
CA GLY A 11 -5.18 -11.36 1.12
C GLY A 11 -5.46 -12.36 -0.02
N GLY A 12 -5.99 -13.54 0.33
CA GLY A 12 -6.29 -14.59 -0.65
C GLY A 12 -7.41 -14.28 -1.66
N THR A 13 -8.17 -13.19 -1.45
CA THR A 13 -9.25 -12.75 -2.35
C THR A 13 -9.14 -11.30 -2.77
N LYS A 14 -8.30 -10.53 -2.09
CA LYS A 14 -8.13 -9.10 -2.31
C LYS A 14 -6.75 -8.67 -1.87
N LEU A 15 -6.23 -7.67 -2.54
CA LEU A 15 -5.03 -6.95 -2.16
C LEU A 15 -5.44 -5.59 -1.62
N SER A 16 -4.78 -5.16 -0.55
CA SER A 16 -4.96 -3.82 0.03
C SER A 16 -3.62 -3.11 0.13
N ALA A 17 -3.60 -1.81 -0.12
CA ALA A 17 -2.41 -0.98 0.07
C ALA A 17 -2.81 0.36 0.68
N ALA A 18 -1.96 0.93 1.53
CA ALA A 18 -2.19 2.24 2.13
C ALA A 18 -0.88 2.99 2.38
N VAL A 19 -0.96 4.33 2.38
CA VAL A 19 0.20 5.21 2.63
C VAL A 19 -0.06 6.10 3.83
N VAL A 20 0.94 6.21 4.70
CA VAL A 20 0.92 7.06 5.89
C VAL A 20 2.26 7.77 6.06
N GLU A 21 2.25 8.95 6.67
CA GLU A 21 3.47 9.67 7.03
C GLU A 21 4.07 9.10 8.31
N THR A 22 5.40 8.99 8.36
CA THR A 22 6.09 8.52 9.56
C THR A 22 5.88 9.44 10.76
N ALA A 23 5.60 10.72 10.50
CA ALA A 23 5.42 11.73 11.54
C ALA A 23 4.15 11.54 12.38
N VAL A 24 3.13 10.87 11.84
CA VAL A 24 1.82 10.68 12.52
C VAL A 24 1.68 9.31 13.17
N LEU A 25 2.68 8.42 13.06
CA LEU A 25 2.57 7.04 13.57
C LEU A 25 2.46 6.93 15.09
N ALA A 26 2.89 7.95 15.83
CA ALA A 26 2.76 8.00 17.28
C ALA A 26 1.36 8.48 17.74
N ASP A 27 0.54 8.97 16.80
CA ASP A 27 -0.81 9.43 17.11
C ASP A 27 -1.72 8.22 17.36
N ALA A 28 -2.72 8.39 18.23
CA ALA A 28 -3.68 7.34 18.52
C ALA A 28 -4.54 6.94 17.31
N ASP A 29 -4.68 7.85 16.32
CA ASP A 29 -5.41 7.63 15.07
C ASP A 29 -4.66 8.32 13.92
N PRO A 30 -3.62 7.67 13.35
CA PRO A 30 -2.82 8.25 12.29
C PRO A 30 -3.65 8.48 11.03
N VAL A 31 -3.60 9.69 10.47
CA VAL A 31 -4.30 10.00 9.22
C VAL A 31 -3.56 9.36 8.04
N TRP A 32 -4.24 8.46 7.35
CA TRP A 32 -3.72 7.83 6.13
C TRP A 32 -3.89 8.77 4.93
N ARG A 33 -2.84 8.93 4.13
CA ARG A 33 -2.87 9.75 2.90
C ARG A 33 -3.75 9.12 1.83
N GLY A 34 -3.85 7.80 1.82
CA GLY A 34 -4.69 7.06 0.89
C GLY A 34 -4.69 5.58 1.18
N HIS A 35 -5.73 4.90 0.68
CA HIS A 35 -5.91 3.46 0.79
C HIS A 35 -6.64 2.94 -0.46
N LEU A 36 -6.13 1.86 -1.04
CA LEU A 36 -6.70 1.17 -2.18
C LEU A 36 -6.93 -0.30 -1.86
N ARG A 37 -7.98 -0.85 -2.48
CA ARG A 37 -8.29 -2.28 -2.45
C ARG A 37 -8.65 -2.75 -3.85
N ARG A 38 -8.13 -3.91 -4.25
CA ARG A 38 -8.48 -4.56 -5.52
C ARG A 38 -8.71 -6.05 -5.27
N PHE A 39 -9.80 -6.58 -5.84
CA PHE A 39 -10.04 -8.01 -5.81
C PHE A 39 -9.04 -8.73 -6.70
N SER A 40 -8.57 -9.89 -6.26
CA SER A 40 -7.72 -10.74 -7.09
C SER A 40 -8.55 -11.26 -8.28
N PRO A 41 -8.04 -11.18 -9.51
CA PRO A 41 -8.75 -11.66 -10.69
C PRO A 41 -8.93 -13.19 -10.66
N SER A 42 -9.82 -13.71 -11.50
CA SER A 42 -9.92 -15.16 -11.69
C SER A 42 -8.61 -15.73 -12.25
N GLY A 43 -8.11 -16.81 -11.64
CA GLY A 43 -6.81 -17.37 -12.01
C GLY A 43 -5.61 -16.54 -11.54
N ALA A 44 -5.80 -15.63 -10.58
CA ALA A 44 -4.70 -14.90 -9.96
C ALA A 44 -3.63 -15.86 -9.43
N ASN A 45 -2.39 -15.43 -9.58
CA ASN A 45 -1.22 -16.09 -9.03
C ASN A 45 -0.32 -15.04 -8.36
N ALA A 46 0.75 -15.51 -7.73
CA ALA A 46 1.68 -14.62 -7.03
C ALA A 46 2.22 -13.48 -7.92
N GLN A 47 2.48 -13.75 -9.20
CA GLN A 47 2.98 -12.74 -10.13
C GLN A 47 1.93 -11.65 -10.39
N THR A 48 0.68 -12.03 -10.65
CA THR A 48 -0.40 -11.05 -10.88
C THR A 48 -0.69 -10.23 -9.63
N ASP A 49 -0.53 -10.82 -8.44
CA ASP A 49 -0.73 -10.11 -7.19
C ASP A 49 0.38 -9.07 -6.95
N ILE A 50 1.63 -9.44 -7.20
CA ILE A 50 2.79 -8.52 -7.10
C ILE A 50 2.61 -7.34 -8.06
N GLU A 51 2.25 -7.60 -9.32
CA GLU A 51 2.03 -6.54 -10.32
C GLU A 51 0.89 -5.60 -9.92
N THR A 52 -0.19 -6.16 -9.40
CA THR A 52 -1.33 -5.38 -8.90
C THR A 52 -0.93 -4.52 -7.70
N MET A 53 -0.16 -5.08 -6.76
CA MET A 53 0.32 -4.35 -5.58
C MET A 53 1.28 -3.22 -5.96
N ILE A 54 2.21 -3.46 -6.88
CA ILE A 54 3.11 -2.42 -7.41
C ILE A 54 2.29 -1.30 -8.08
N GLY A 55 1.25 -1.66 -8.84
CA GLY A 55 0.34 -0.70 -9.46
C GLY A 55 -0.36 0.18 -8.44
N MET A 56 -0.97 -0.42 -7.41
CA MET A 56 -1.63 0.33 -6.33
C MET A 56 -0.64 1.21 -5.55
N GLY A 57 0.57 0.70 -5.27
CA GLY A 57 1.61 1.47 -4.60
C GLY A 57 2.01 2.71 -5.40
N ARG A 58 2.23 2.58 -6.72
CA ARG A 58 2.54 3.72 -7.59
C ARG A 58 1.42 4.76 -7.62
N GLU A 59 0.17 4.32 -7.66
CA GLU A 59 -1.01 5.19 -7.63
C GLU A 59 -1.09 5.98 -6.31
N LEU A 60 -0.92 5.30 -5.18
CA LEU A 60 -0.97 5.91 -3.85
C LEU A 60 0.19 6.86 -3.58
N LEU A 61 1.38 6.57 -4.12
CA LEU A 61 2.59 7.36 -3.87
C LEU A 61 2.70 8.59 -4.78
N VAL A 62 1.97 8.66 -5.90
CA VAL A 62 1.94 9.82 -6.82
C VAL A 62 3.35 10.27 -7.24
N GLY A 63 4.25 9.31 -7.47
CA GLY A 63 5.65 9.57 -7.86
C GLY A 63 6.62 9.83 -6.70
N GLU A 64 6.14 9.87 -5.45
CA GLU A 64 6.99 9.89 -4.26
C GLU A 64 7.60 8.51 -3.98
N ARG A 65 8.74 8.48 -3.27
CA ARG A 65 9.41 7.24 -2.86
C ARG A 65 9.13 6.97 -1.38
N PRO A 66 8.63 5.78 -1.01
CA PRO A 66 8.45 5.45 0.40
C PRO A 66 9.82 5.26 1.07
N SER A 67 9.90 5.68 2.33
CA SER A 67 11.06 5.42 3.18
C SER A 67 11.07 3.99 3.69
N TYR A 68 9.88 3.40 3.88
CA TYR A 68 9.70 2.04 4.36
C TYR A 68 8.54 1.36 3.62
N ILE A 69 8.64 0.04 3.46
CA ILE A 69 7.58 -0.80 2.92
C ILE A 69 7.33 -1.92 3.91
N GLY A 70 6.07 -2.12 4.30
CA GLY A 70 5.62 -3.27 5.09
C GLY A 70 4.66 -4.13 4.28
N ILE A 71 4.78 -5.45 4.41
CA ILE A 71 3.94 -6.47 3.76
C ILE A 71 3.23 -7.29 4.84
#